data_AF-A0A1G8TPY7-F1
#
_entry.id   AF-A0A1G8TPY7-F1
#
_cell.length_a   1.000
_cell.length_b   1.000
_cell.length_c   1.000
_cell.angle_alpha   90.00
_cell.angle_beta   90.00
_cell.angle_gamma   90.00
#
_symmetry.space_group_name_H-M   'P 1'
#
loop_
_entity.id
_entity.type
_entity.pdbx_description
1 polymer ?
#
loop_
_entity_poly.entity_id
_entity_poly.type
_entity_poly.pdbx_seq_one_letter_code
_entity_poly.pdbx_strand_id
1 'polypeptide(L)'
;MQLEQPTQSQSRTAGWSGTIPSAVDARVLGLVVVTAGLAASVNVPYGGLPVALVAFVALVAAGVAVHVLGERKLRRITDGLVERWAAAGGRIDDVTRSSDGMRTEWTVHTPDGDITVGGIALVPVAQLSVEWQGVGDTMAASEAEENIDALAESLYAEIFEIGSAPQRA
;
A
#
# COMPACT_ATOMS: atom_id res chain seq x y z
N MET A 1 -40.21 16.01 33.41
CA MET A 1 -40.12 14.95 32.38
C MET A 1 -39.29 15.52 31.24
N GLN A 2 -38.26 14.78 30.86
CA GLN A 2 -37.15 15.17 29.98
C GLN A 2 -37.61 15.46 28.53
N LEU A 3 -36.94 16.44 27.92
CA LEU A 3 -36.85 16.61 26.47
C LEU A 3 -35.74 15.67 25.98
N GLU A 4 -36.08 14.71 25.13
CA GLU A 4 -35.10 13.87 24.43
C GLU A 4 -35.34 13.95 22.92
N GLN A 5 -34.43 14.64 22.25
CA GLN A 5 -33.91 14.34 20.92
C GLN A 5 -32.38 14.43 21.06
N PRO A 6 -31.53 13.78 20.23
CA PRO A 6 -31.83 13.36 18.86
C PRO A 6 -31.20 12.01 18.41
N THR A 7 -31.40 11.71 17.11
CA THR A 7 -30.52 10.97 16.20
C THR A 7 -30.33 9.47 16.40
N GLN A 8 -31.03 8.70 15.57
CA GLN A 8 -30.35 7.70 14.74
C GLN A 8 -31.01 7.71 13.36
N SER A 9 -30.45 8.59 12.53
CA SER A 9 -30.57 8.57 11.08
C SER A 9 -30.32 7.15 10.61
N GLN A 10 -31.39 6.47 10.20
CA GLN A 10 -31.32 5.23 9.44
C GLN A 10 -30.89 5.59 8.01
N SER A 11 -29.69 6.15 7.88
CA SER A 11 -29.00 6.27 6.61
C SER A 11 -28.58 4.86 6.24
N ARG A 12 -29.43 4.19 5.44
CA ARG A 12 -28.95 3.21 4.47
C ARG A 12 -28.02 3.96 3.53
N THR A 13 -26.78 4.17 3.95
CA THR A 13 -25.68 4.22 2.99
C THR A 13 -25.72 2.84 2.35
N ALA A 14 -26.28 2.78 1.15
CA ALA A 14 -25.87 1.77 0.20
C ALA A 14 -24.35 1.92 0.14
N GLY A 15 -23.65 1.07 0.89
CA GLY A 15 -22.20 1.08 0.97
C GLY A 15 -21.72 0.86 -0.44
N TRP A 16 -21.27 1.93 -1.08
CA TRP A 16 -20.51 1.81 -2.30
C TRP A 16 -19.24 1.07 -1.93
N SER A 17 -19.21 -0.24 -2.22
CA SER A 17 -17.99 -1.04 -2.18
C SER A 17 -17.22 -0.76 -3.47
N GLY A 18 -16.72 0.47 -3.60
CA GLY A 18 -15.87 0.84 -4.70
C GLY A 18 -14.66 1.56 -4.16
N THR A 19 -13.49 1.05 -4.49
CA THR A 19 -12.22 1.71 -4.24
C THR A 19 -12.24 3.05 -4.98
N ILE A 20 -11.97 4.15 -4.28
CA ILE A 20 -11.66 5.43 -4.95
C ILE A 20 -10.40 5.15 -5.78
N PRO A 21 -10.45 5.26 -7.13
CA PRO A 21 -9.29 4.97 -7.95
C PRO A 21 -8.14 5.87 -7.51
N SER A 22 -7.03 5.28 -7.09
CA SER A 22 -5.85 6.06 -6.77
C SER A 22 -5.40 6.81 -8.03
N ALA A 23 -4.69 7.93 -7.87
CA ALA A 23 -4.17 8.68 -9.02
C ALA A 23 -3.28 7.81 -9.94
N VAL A 24 -2.69 6.73 -9.40
CA VAL A 24 -1.94 5.72 -10.16
C VAL A 24 -2.89 4.88 -11.02
N ASP A 25 -4.02 4.46 -10.48
CA ASP A 25 -5.04 3.65 -11.16
C ASP A 25 -5.63 4.40 -12.36
N ALA A 26 -5.92 5.69 -12.20
CA ALA A 26 -6.39 6.55 -13.28
C ALA A 26 -5.35 6.73 -14.41
N ARG A 27 -4.06 6.78 -14.08
CA ARG A 27 -2.97 6.90 -15.07
C ARG A 27 -2.77 5.60 -15.85
N VAL A 28 -2.86 4.45 -15.19
CA VAL A 28 -2.78 3.13 -15.84
C VAL A 28 -3.98 2.92 -16.75
N LEU A 29 -5.20 3.21 -16.28
CA LEU A 29 -6.42 3.20 -17.11
C LEU A 29 -6.28 4.13 -18.31
N GLY A 30 -5.79 5.35 -18.11
CA GLY A 30 -5.52 6.31 -19.18
C GLY A 30 -4.53 5.77 -20.23
N LEU A 31 -3.43 5.16 -19.80
CA LEU A 31 -2.45 4.54 -20.70
C LEU A 31 -3.07 3.40 -21.52
N VAL A 32 -3.85 2.52 -20.87
CA VAL A 32 -4.54 1.41 -21.54
C VAL A 32 -5.53 1.95 -22.58
N VAL A 33 -6.34 2.96 -22.23
CA VAL A 33 -7.29 3.59 -23.16
C VAL A 33 -6.58 4.25 -24.33
N VAL A 34 -5.49 5.00 -24.08
CA VAL A 34 -4.68 5.63 -25.14
C VAL A 34 -4.07 4.58 -26.06
N THR A 35 -3.51 3.51 -25.50
CA THR A 35 -2.88 2.43 -26.28
C THR A 35 -3.91 1.66 -27.09
N ALA A 36 -5.07 1.35 -26.51
CA ALA A 36 -6.18 0.72 -27.20
C ALA A 36 -6.75 1.63 -28.31
N GLY A 37 -6.87 2.93 -28.06
CA GLY A 37 -7.27 3.93 -29.04
C GLY A 37 -6.26 4.09 -30.18
N LEU A 38 -4.97 4.04 -29.88
CA LEU A 38 -3.88 4.00 -30.86
C LEU A 38 -3.96 2.72 -31.70
N ALA A 39 -4.11 1.56 -31.07
CA ALA A 39 -4.26 0.28 -31.77
C ALA A 39 -5.50 0.27 -32.69
N ALA A 40 -6.61 0.87 -32.25
CA ALA A 40 -7.82 1.04 -33.05
C ALA A 40 -7.66 2.07 -34.19
N SER A 41 -6.80 3.08 -34.02
CA SER A 41 -6.54 4.09 -35.06
C SER A 41 -5.58 3.61 -36.14
N VAL A 42 -4.72 2.62 -35.85
CA VAL A 42 -3.91 1.94 -36.88
C VAL A 42 -4.75 0.90 -37.61
N ASN A 43 -5.63 1.38 -38.51
CA ASN A 43 -6.37 0.56 -39.47
C ASN A 43 -5.41 -0.04 -40.54
N VAL A 44 -4.56 -1.01 -40.15
CA VAL A 44 -3.69 -1.75 -41.07
C VAL A 44 -4.39 -3.05 -41.48
N PRO A 45 -4.62 -3.28 -42.79
CA PRO A 45 -5.59 -4.27 -43.24
C PRO A 45 -5.31 -5.74 -42.88
N TYR A 46 -4.12 -6.12 -42.39
CA TYR A 46 -3.82 -7.52 -42.02
C TYR A 46 -2.79 -7.67 -40.89
N GLY A 47 -2.75 -6.76 -39.90
CA GLY A 47 -1.72 -6.84 -38.85
C GLY A 47 -1.98 -6.10 -37.53
N GLY A 48 -3.04 -5.30 -37.43
CA GLY A 48 -3.29 -4.51 -36.20
C GLY A 48 -3.57 -5.36 -34.97
N LEU A 49 -4.34 -6.45 -35.11
CA LEU A 49 -4.76 -7.30 -33.99
C LEU A 49 -3.59 -8.12 -33.38
N PRO A 50 -2.73 -8.77 -34.20
CA PRO A 50 -1.51 -9.40 -33.67
C PRO A 50 -0.55 -8.40 -33.01
N VAL A 51 -0.35 -7.21 -33.59
CA VAL A 51 0.52 -6.17 -33.02
C VAL A 51 -0.06 -5.64 -31.70
N ALA A 52 -1.36 -5.39 -31.64
CA ALA A 52 -2.04 -4.96 -30.42
C ALA A 52 -1.94 -6.02 -29.31
N LEU A 53 -2.07 -7.31 -29.66
CA LEU A 53 -1.92 -8.40 -28.71
C LEU A 53 -0.48 -8.50 -28.19
N VAL A 54 0.52 -8.37 -29.06
CA VAL A 54 1.94 -8.35 -28.65
C VAL A 54 2.22 -7.15 -27.75
N ALA A 55 1.73 -5.96 -28.09
CA ALA A 55 1.88 -4.76 -27.28
C ALA A 55 1.20 -4.89 -25.91
N PHE A 56 -0.02 -5.45 -25.87
CA PHE A 56 -0.74 -5.72 -24.63
C PHE A 56 0.02 -6.70 -23.75
N VAL A 57 0.48 -7.83 -24.29
CA VAL A 57 1.28 -8.81 -23.56
C VAL A 57 2.58 -8.19 -23.04
N ALA A 58 3.26 -7.38 -23.84
CA ALA A 58 4.48 -6.69 -23.43
C ALA A 58 4.22 -5.70 -22.28
N LEU A 59 3.13 -4.92 -22.35
CA LEU A 59 2.74 -3.99 -21.29
C LEU A 59 2.34 -4.71 -20.00
N VAL A 60 1.57 -5.79 -20.10
CA VAL A 60 1.18 -6.62 -18.94
C VAL A 60 2.42 -7.24 -18.31
N ALA A 61 3.31 -7.85 -19.10
CA ALA A 61 4.54 -8.46 -18.59
C ALA A 61 5.46 -7.43 -17.93
N ALA A 62 5.62 -6.25 -18.53
CA ALA A 62 6.40 -5.17 -17.94
C ALA A 62 5.77 -4.66 -16.64
N GLY A 63 4.45 -4.46 -16.60
CA GLY A 63 3.72 -4.05 -15.40
C GLY A 63 3.88 -5.04 -14.25
N VAL A 64 3.73 -6.34 -14.53
CA VAL A 64 3.96 -7.42 -13.55
C VAL A 64 5.40 -7.41 -13.05
N ALA A 65 6.38 -7.29 -13.96
CA ALA A 65 7.79 -7.29 -13.56
C ALA A 65 8.14 -6.13 -12.63
N VAL A 66 7.66 -4.93 -12.93
CA VAL A 66 7.85 -3.72 -12.11
C VAL A 66 7.13 -3.85 -10.76
N HIS A 67 5.94 -4.45 -10.74
CA HIS A 67 5.20 -4.71 -9.51
C HIS A 67 5.95 -5.67 -8.56
N VAL A 68 6.43 -6.79 -9.11
CA VAL A 68 7.22 -7.77 -8.34
C VAL A 68 8.51 -7.16 -7.79
N LEU A 69 9.15 -6.26 -8.55
CA LEU A 69 10.30 -5.51 -8.05
C LEU A 69 9.94 -4.59 -6.87
N GLY A 70 8.80 -3.90 -6.96
CA GLY A 70 8.28 -3.06 -5.88
C GLY A 70 7.96 -3.86 -4.62
N GLU A 71 7.33 -5.03 -4.80
CA GLU A 71 6.99 -5.93 -3.70
C GLU A 71 8.24 -6.43 -2.97
N ARG A 72 9.27 -6.85 -3.72
CA ARG A 72 10.55 -7.26 -3.15
C ARG A 72 11.23 -6.14 -2.39
N LYS A 73 11.13 -4.91 -2.89
CA LYS A 73 11.70 -3.74 -2.23
C LYS A 73 10.99 -3.46 -0.91
N LEU A 74 9.66 -3.39 -0.91
CA LEU A 74 8.88 -3.18 0.31
C LEU A 74 9.12 -4.29 1.32
N ARG A 75 9.16 -5.55 0.88
CA ARG A 75 9.48 -6.68 1.76
C ARG A 75 10.82 -6.51 2.45
N ARG A 76 11.87 -6.11 1.71
CA ARG A 76 13.20 -5.90 2.28
C ARG A 76 13.19 -4.78 3.34
N ILE A 77 12.45 -3.71 3.08
CA ILE A 77 12.29 -2.60 4.03
C ILE A 77 11.57 -3.10 5.28
N THR A 78 10.44 -3.80 5.13
CA THR A 78 9.69 -4.36 6.25
C THR A 78 10.54 -5.33 7.08
N ASP A 79 11.22 -6.28 6.44
CA ASP A 79 12.12 -7.23 7.10
C ASP A 79 13.22 -6.47 7.87
N GLY A 80 13.78 -5.41 7.27
CA GLY A 80 14.79 -4.57 7.91
C GLY A 80 14.28 -3.74 9.09
N LEU A 81 13.03 -3.26 9.05
CA LEU A 81 12.39 -2.58 10.18
C LEU A 81 12.16 -3.54 11.34
N VAL A 82 11.56 -4.70 11.06
CA VAL A 82 11.26 -5.77 12.03
C VAL A 82 12.54 -6.24 12.73
N GLU A 83 13.62 -6.47 11.98
CA GLU A 83 14.91 -6.88 12.53
C GLU A 83 15.47 -5.85 13.51
N ARG A 84 15.42 -4.55 13.17
CA ARG A 84 15.92 -3.47 14.02
C ARG A 84 15.06 -3.25 15.26
N TRP A 85 13.73 -3.32 15.13
CA TRP A 85 12.83 -3.22 16.26
C TRP A 85 13.04 -4.37 17.24
N ALA A 86 13.19 -5.60 16.74
CA ALA A 86 13.50 -6.75 17.58
C ALA A 86 14.87 -6.59 18.27
N ALA A 87 15.88 -6.07 17.57
CA ALA A 87 17.20 -5.79 18.15
C ALA A 87 17.18 -4.67 19.22
N ALA A 88 16.30 -3.68 19.07
CA ALA A 88 16.10 -2.60 20.04
C ALA A 88 15.31 -3.04 21.28
N GLY A 89 14.72 -4.24 21.28
CA GLY A 89 13.96 -4.80 22.40
C GLY A 89 12.45 -4.85 22.19
N GLY A 90 11.96 -4.50 21.00
CA GLY A 90 10.54 -4.61 20.63
C GLY A 90 10.08 -6.06 20.61
N ARG A 91 8.94 -6.35 21.25
CA ARG A 91 8.35 -7.69 21.22
C ARG A 91 7.47 -7.83 19.99
N ILE A 92 7.86 -8.75 19.10
CA ILE A 92 7.14 -9.08 17.88
C ILE A 92 6.70 -10.53 18.00
N ASP A 93 5.39 -10.75 17.95
CA ASP A 93 4.80 -12.07 18.11
C ASP A 93 4.74 -12.82 16.78
N ASP A 94 4.33 -12.14 15.72
CA ASP A 94 4.26 -12.68 14.36
C ASP A 94 4.24 -11.57 13.31
N VAL A 95 4.51 -11.91 12.04
CA VAL A 95 4.36 -11.02 10.89
C VAL A 95 3.53 -11.72 9.82
N THR A 96 2.30 -11.26 9.63
CA THR A 96 1.40 -11.79 8.61
C THR A 96 1.39 -10.90 7.38
N ARG A 97 1.30 -11.50 6.19
CA ARG A 97 1.17 -10.76 4.94
C ARG A 97 -0.28 -10.75 4.49
N SER A 98 -0.80 -9.58 4.18
CA SER A 98 -2.04 -9.40 3.44
C SER A 98 -1.75 -8.91 2.03
N SER A 99 -2.50 -9.43 1.06
CA SER A 99 -2.48 -8.97 -0.32
C SER A 99 -3.92 -8.75 -0.75
N ASP A 100 -4.51 -7.64 -0.32
CA ASP A 100 -5.85 -7.25 -0.75
C ASP A 100 -5.73 -6.20 -1.86
N GLY A 101 -6.16 -6.58 -3.07
CA GLY A 101 -6.04 -5.75 -4.27
C GLY A 101 -4.60 -5.44 -4.71
N MET A 102 -4.30 -4.16 -4.93
CA MET A 102 -3.02 -3.67 -5.46
C MET A 102 -2.01 -3.26 -4.37
N ARG A 103 -2.42 -3.29 -3.11
CA ARG A 103 -1.59 -2.87 -1.98
C ARG A 103 -0.93 -4.10 -1.38
N THR A 104 0.38 -4.02 -1.14
CA THR A 104 1.08 -5.06 -0.38
C THR A 104 1.19 -4.58 1.05
N GLU A 105 0.72 -5.38 1.99
CA GLU A 105 0.70 -5.04 3.41
C GLU A 105 1.23 -6.22 4.24
N TRP A 106 1.94 -5.88 5.29
CA TRP A 106 2.46 -6.76 6.31
C TRP A 106 1.97 -6.24 7.66
N THR A 107 1.27 -7.09 8.39
CA THR A 107 0.83 -6.78 9.75
C THR A 107 1.83 -7.41 10.72
N VAL A 108 2.53 -6.56 11.45
CA VAL A 108 3.42 -6.95 12.53
C VAL A 108 2.60 -6.98 13.82
N HIS A 109 2.40 -8.18 14.36
CA HIS A 109 1.67 -8.40 15.59
C HIS A 109 2.57 -8.14 16.80
N THR A 110 2.14 -7.25 17.68
CA THR A 110 2.83 -6.95 18.93
C THR A 110 1.85 -7.04 20.11
N PRO A 111 2.34 -7.19 21.36
CA PRO A 111 1.47 -7.26 22.54
C PRO A 111 0.61 -6.00 22.75
N ASP A 112 1.09 -4.86 22.26
CA ASP A 112 0.47 -3.54 22.46
C ASP A 112 -0.44 -3.13 21.28
N GLY A 113 -0.49 -3.96 20.22
CA GLY A 113 -1.34 -3.76 19.06
C GLY A 113 -0.67 -4.16 17.75
N ASP A 114 -1.45 -4.12 16.67
CA ASP A 114 -0.97 -4.44 15.33
C ASP A 114 -0.38 -3.19 14.66
N ILE A 115 0.77 -3.38 14.00
CA ILE A 115 1.42 -2.37 13.16
C ILE A 115 1.30 -2.82 11.71
N THR A 116 0.69 -2.00 10.86
CA THR A 116 0.55 -2.32 9.43
C THR A 116 1.64 -1.59 8.65
N VAL A 117 2.57 -2.35 8.07
CA VAL A 117 3.61 -1.85 7.17
C VAL A 117 3.24 -2.29 5.75
N GLY A 118 3.02 -1.36 4.84
CA GLY A 118 2.65 -1.68 3.47
C GLY A 118 2.92 -0.57 2.48
N GLY A 119 2.14 -0.53 1.41
CA GLY A 119 2.14 0.59 0.47
C GLY A 119 2.09 0.18 -0.99
N ILE A 120 2.52 1.09 -1.87
CA ILE A 120 2.43 0.92 -3.32
C ILE A 120 3.69 0.21 -3.83
N ALA A 121 3.52 -1.02 -4.29
CA ALA A 121 4.58 -1.83 -4.87
C ALA A 121 4.77 -1.54 -6.37
N LEU A 122 5.12 -0.32 -6.78
CA LEU A 122 5.32 0.03 -8.20
C LEU A 122 6.58 0.87 -8.40
N VAL A 123 7.65 0.27 -8.93
CA VAL A 123 8.91 0.99 -9.21
C VAL A 123 8.77 1.92 -10.43
N PRO A 124 9.36 3.13 -10.44
CA PRO A 124 10.16 3.75 -9.38
C PRO A 124 9.34 4.52 -8.33
N VAL A 125 8.02 4.58 -8.48
CA VAL A 125 7.10 5.33 -7.61
C VAL A 125 6.65 4.53 -6.38
N ALA A 126 7.48 3.60 -5.91
CA ALA A 126 7.12 2.72 -4.82
C ALA A 126 7.02 3.54 -3.52
N GLN A 127 5.96 3.31 -2.75
CA GLN A 127 5.70 4.03 -1.51
C GLN A 127 5.61 3.05 -0.34
N LEU A 128 6.26 3.41 0.76
CA LEU A 128 6.10 2.80 2.07
C LEU A 128 5.00 3.54 2.82
N SER A 129 4.16 2.80 3.52
CA SER A 129 3.15 3.28 4.44
C SER A 129 3.27 2.48 5.73
N VAL A 130 3.36 3.16 6.86
CA VAL A 130 3.37 2.52 8.18
C VAL A 130 2.18 3.10 8.95
N GLU A 131 1.33 2.23 9.48
CA GLU A 131 0.14 2.60 10.23
C GLU A 131 0.13 1.88 11.58
N TRP A 132 -0.12 2.64 12.64
CA TRP A 132 -0.26 2.14 13.99
C TRP A 132 -1.33 2.95 14.73
N GLN A 133 -2.26 2.26 15.39
CA GLN A 133 -3.42 2.86 16.11
C GLN A 133 -4.22 3.90 15.28
N GLY A 134 -4.29 3.72 13.95
CA GLY A 134 -5.00 4.64 13.05
C GLY A 134 -4.22 5.92 12.70
N VAL A 135 -2.98 6.05 13.16
CA VAL A 135 -2.03 7.07 12.70
C VAL A 135 -1.13 6.42 11.66
N GLY A 136 -1.18 6.94 10.44
CA GLY A 136 -0.39 6.45 9.32
C GLY A 136 0.54 7.50 8.78
N ASP A 137 1.80 7.11 8.54
CA ASP A 137 2.77 7.89 7.78
C ASP A 137 3.08 7.21 6.44
N THR A 138 3.47 8.01 5.45
CA THR A 138 3.78 7.54 4.09
C THR A 138 5.02 8.23 3.55
N MET A 139 5.90 7.47 2.91
CA MET A 139 7.13 8.00 2.30
C MET A 139 7.54 7.20 1.05
N ALA A 140 8.49 7.73 0.29
CA ALA A 140 9.05 7.00 -0.84
C ALA A 140 9.83 5.76 -0.35
N ALA A 141 9.62 4.61 -0.99
CA ALA A 141 10.32 3.39 -0.61
C ALA A 141 11.84 3.49 -0.83
N SER A 142 12.31 4.33 -1.76
CA SER A 142 13.75 4.60 -1.91
C SER A 142 14.33 5.38 -0.74
N GLU A 143 13.61 6.40 -0.27
CA GLU A 143 14.02 7.20 0.88
C GLU A 143 14.04 6.36 2.17
N ALA A 144 13.03 5.50 2.35
CA ALA A 144 12.98 4.54 3.45
C ALA A 144 14.13 3.53 3.43
N GLU A 145 14.51 3.02 2.24
CA GLU A 145 15.64 2.08 2.10
C GLU A 145 16.98 2.77 2.40
N GLU A 146 17.15 4.03 1.99
CA GLU A 146 18.35 4.82 2.25
C GLU A 146 18.52 5.20 3.73
N ASN A 147 17.41 5.39 4.45
CA ASN A 147 17.39 5.87 5.84
C ASN A 147 16.80 4.83 6.81
N ILE A 148 16.88 3.54 6.48
CA ILE A 148 16.22 2.46 7.21
C ILE A 148 16.56 2.43 8.72
N ASP A 149 17.80 2.79 9.08
CA ASP A 149 18.25 2.81 10.48
C ASP A 149 17.54 3.92 11.27
N ALA A 150 17.59 5.15 10.75
CA ALA A 150 16.94 6.31 11.36
C ALA A 150 15.41 6.16 11.40
N LEU A 151 14.83 5.60 10.33
CA LEU A 151 13.41 5.30 10.26
C LEU A 151 12.98 4.27 11.31
N ALA A 152 13.76 3.20 11.46
CA ALA A 152 13.48 2.18 12.47
C ALA A 152 13.55 2.78 13.88
N GLU A 153 14.56 3.61 14.17
CA GLU A 153 14.72 4.28 15.46
C GLU A 153 13.55 5.22 15.77
N SER A 154 13.15 6.09 14.82
CA SER A 154 12.04 7.03 15.04
C SER A 154 10.71 6.30 15.25
N LEU A 155 10.42 5.30 14.42
CA LEU A 155 9.20 4.50 14.55
C LEU A 155 9.20 3.66 15.82
N TYR A 156 10.37 3.17 16.25
CA TYR A 156 10.47 2.41 17.48
C TYR A 156 10.11 3.27 18.70
N ALA A 157 10.69 4.47 18.78
CA ALA A 157 10.39 5.41 19.86
C ALA A 157 8.89 5.77 19.88
N GLU A 158 8.28 5.99 18.73
CA GLU A 158 6.84 6.29 18.65
C GLU A 158 5.96 5.11 19.07
N ILE A 159 6.19 3.94 18.48
CA ILE A 159 5.31 2.78 18.62
C ILE A 159 5.51 2.08 19.96
N PHE A 160 6.76 1.84 20.37
CA PHE A 160 7.06 1.01 21.54
C PHE A 160 7.36 1.83 22.80
N GLU A 161 7.91 3.04 22.70
CA GLU A 161 8.23 3.85 23.89
C GLU A 161 7.09 4.81 24.27
N ILE A 162 6.45 5.46 23.30
CA ILE A 162 5.34 6.40 23.56
C ILE A 162 4.01 5.66 23.70
N GLY A 163 3.76 4.63 22.87
CA GLY A 163 2.53 3.83 22.91
C GLY A 163 2.29 3.00 24.16
N SER A 164 3.35 2.72 24.94
CA SER A 164 3.27 1.98 26.20
C SER A 164 2.93 2.87 27.41
N ALA A 165 2.73 4.18 27.21
CA ALA A 165 2.12 5.05 28.22
C ALA A 165 0.61 4.77 28.29
N PRO A 166 0.06 4.25 29.41
CA PRO A 166 -1.37 4.01 29.51
C PRO A 166 -2.12 5.33 29.35
N GLN A 167 -3.00 5.44 28.35
CA GLN A 167 -4.06 6.43 28.36
C GLN A 167 -4.80 6.26 29.70
N ARG A 168 -4.56 7.18 30.64
CA ARG A 168 -5.32 7.25 31.87
C ARG A 168 -6.79 7.43 31.51
N ALA A 169 -7.60 6.51 32.04
CA ALA A 169 -9.04 6.50 32.02
C ALA A 169 -9.67 7.84 32.45
#